data_AF-A0A356W214-F1
#
_entry.id   AF-A0A356W214-F1
#
_cell.length_a   1.000
_cell.length_b   1.000
_cell.length_c   1.000
_cell.angle_alpha   90.00
_cell.angle_beta   90.00
_cell.angle_gamma   90.00
#
_symmetry.space_group_name_H-M   'P 1'
#
loop_
_entity.id
_entity.type
_entity.pdbx_description
1 polymer ?
#
loop_
_entity_poly.entity_id
_entity_poly.type
_entity_poly.pdbx_seq_one_letter_code
_entity_poly.pdbx_strand_id
1 'polypeptide(L)'
;MEQIDHIESVILPGNRAPRGLSVIRAIAGQAGRPMRIWQAGQWKEVTGWGDITTLTLSLPGAPTLRRRWASLIGAPDLQLFPAHFNARSVSFRAGLDLKLMHGGLSLLSQPVRWKWLPSLAPLARPLKWVADRLEPFGSSTGGMRVSVTGLNARREPIARDWTLIVEGGDGPAIPAIPAEILCRKIASGEIAPGARPCLDEFTLDEAEHALGRLRVTTGQTERPAPFLFTTILGDQFKRLPPPIQQLHAVSHARRWTGRASVVRGTSLLSRLAGAIAGFPPAGNDVPVTVSMTRNGEAETWQRTFGTHTFRSQLSAASPPGSGRMRERFGLLSFT
;
A
#
# COMPACT_ATOMS: atom_id res chain seq x y z
N MET A 1 -0.83 -16.18 10.83
CA MET A 1 -0.54 -14.81 11.30
C MET A 1 -1.66 -14.44 12.26
N GLU A 2 -1.34 -13.89 13.42
CA GLU A 2 -2.32 -13.68 14.50
C GLU A 2 -3.01 -12.32 14.40
N GLN A 3 -2.26 -11.28 14.00
CA GLN A 3 -2.79 -9.95 13.74
C GLN A 3 -2.37 -9.50 12.35
N ILE A 4 -3.32 -8.98 11.56
CA ILE A 4 -3.06 -8.43 10.23
C ILE A 4 -3.12 -6.90 10.28
N ASP A 5 -1.97 -6.26 10.16
CA ASP A 5 -1.89 -4.79 10.15
C ASP A 5 -2.09 -4.21 8.76
N HIS A 6 -1.64 -4.92 7.73
CA HIS A 6 -1.72 -4.46 6.35
C HIS A 6 -1.77 -5.60 5.34
N ILE A 7 -2.67 -5.48 4.37
CA ILE A 7 -2.71 -6.29 3.15
C ILE A 7 -2.44 -5.34 1.96
N GLU A 8 -1.42 -5.64 1.17
CA GLU A 8 -1.14 -4.98 -0.11
C GLU A 8 -1.23 -5.96 -1.26
N SER A 9 -2.18 -5.72 -2.17
CA SER A 9 -2.24 -6.38 -3.48
C SER A 9 -1.57 -5.49 -4.53
N VAL A 10 -0.71 -6.06 -5.36
CA VAL A 10 -0.06 -5.35 -6.47
C VAL A 10 -0.18 -6.18 -7.74
N ILE A 11 -0.62 -5.56 -8.84
CA ILE A 11 -0.61 -6.18 -10.17
C ILE A 11 0.27 -5.36 -11.14
N LEU A 12 1.21 -6.03 -11.80
CA LEU A 12 2.16 -5.46 -12.76
C LEU A 12 2.06 -6.20 -14.09
N PRO A 13 1.13 -5.82 -14.98
CA PRO A 13 0.94 -6.51 -16.26
C PRO A 13 2.11 -6.26 -17.23
N GLY A 14 2.39 -7.20 -18.13
CA GLY A 14 3.31 -6.98 -19.25
C GLY A 14 2.67 -6.11 -20.35
N ASN A 15 3.46 -5.31 -21.08
CA ASN A 15 2.91 -4.48 -22.14
C ASN A 15 2.43 -5.25 -23.37
N ARG A 16 2.95 -6.45 -23.63
CA ARG A 16 2.49 -7.27 -24.77
C ARG A 16 1.25 -8.10 -24.44
N ALA A 17 0.74 -8.02 -23.21
CA ALA A 17 -0.54 -8.64 -22.87
C ALA A 17 -1.68 -7.82 -23.50
N PRO A 18 -2.65 -8.46 -24.19
CA PRO A 18 -3.75 -7.76 -24.82
C PRO A 18 -4.58 -6.99 -23.79
N ARG A 19 -4.90 -5.74 -24.11
CA ARG A 19 -5.72 -4.85 -23.27
C ARG A 19 -7.05 -4.55 -23.95
N GLY A 20 -8.12 -5.07 -23.36
CA GLY A 20 -9.47 -4.73 -23.78
C GLY A 20 -9.81 -3.26 -23.48
N LEU A 21 -10.77 -2.70 -24.23
CA LEU A 21 -11.26 -1.33 -24.00
C LEU A 21 -11.86 -1.17 -22.59
N SER A 22 -12.43 -2.24 -22.02
CA SER A 22 -12.94 -2.25 -20.64
C SER A 22 -11.85 -1.92 -19.61
N VAL A 23 -10.66 -2.52 -19.76
CA VAL A 23 -9.50 -2.26 -18.89
C VAL A 23 -9.06 -0.80 -19.04
N ILE A 24 -8.95 -0.29 -20.27
CA ILE A 24 -8.57 1.11 -20.49
C ILE A 24 -9.60 2.08 -19.91
N ARG A 25 -10.90 1.80 -20.06
CA ARG A 25 -11.97 2.59 -19.45
C ARG A 25 -11.91 2.56 -17.93
N ALA A 26 -11.65 1.39 -17.33
CA ALA A 26 -11.46 1.28 -15.90
C ALA A 26 -10.28 2.15 -15.44
N ILE A 27 -9.11 2.02 -16.07
CA ILE A 27 -7.91 2.85 -15.78
C ILE A 27 -8.24 4.35 -15.89
N ALA A 28 -8.75 4.79 -17.04
CA ALA A 28 -9.06 6.19 -17.31
C ALA A 28 -10.19 6.74 -16.42
N GLY A 29 -11.11 5.87 -15.98
CA GLY A 29 -12.25 6.24 -15.14
C GLY A 29 -11.88 6.57 -13.69
N GLN A 30 -10.76 6.04 -13.18
CA GLN A 30 -10.26 6.32 -11.82
C GLN A 30 -9.04 7.25 -11.80
N ALA A 31 -8.29 7.37 -12.90
CA ALA A 31 -7.09 8.21 -12.94
C ALA A 31 -7.40 9.68 -12.57
N GLY A 32 -6.74 10.17 -11.53
CA GLY A 32 -6.88 11.54 -11.02
C GLY A 32 -8.11 11.78 -10.15
N ARG A 33 -9.02 10.80 -10.03
CA ARG A 33 -10.21 10.93 -9.19
C ARG A 33 -9.91 10.63 -7.72
N PRO A 34 -10.63 11.26 -6.77
CA PRO A 34 -10.60 10.83 -5.39
C PRO A 34 -11.18 9.42 -5.26
N MET A 35 -10.55 8.60 -4.44
CA MET A 35 -11.02 7.28 -4.04
C MET A 35 -10.70 7.05 -2.57
N ARG A 36 -11.33 6.05 -1.94
CA ARG A 36 -11.13 5.76 -0.52
C ARG A 36 -10.35 4.46 -0.35
N ILE A 37 -9.39 4.46 0.56
CA ILE A 37 -8.68 3.27 1.03
C ILE A 37 -8.95 3.08 2.53
N TRP A 38 -8.89 1.84 3.00
CA TRP A 38 -8.92 1.53 4.43
C TRP A 38 -7.51 1.61 5.00
N GLN A 39 -7.25 2.54 5.92
CA GLN A 39 -5.91 2.74 6.49
C GLN A 39 -6.03 3.07 7.98
N ALA A 40 -5.28 2.33 8.81
CA ALA A 40 -5.24 2.53 10.26
C ALA A 40 -6.64 2.51 10.93
N GLY A 41 -7.54 1.64 10.47
CA GLY A 41 -8.89 1.47 11.03
C GLY A 41 -9.91 2.54 10.60
N GLN A 42 -9.62 3.31 9.55
CA GLN A 42 -10.55 4.31 9.03
C GLN A 42 -10.43 4.45 7.51
N TRP A 43 -11.50 4.94 6.89
CA TRP A 43 -11.49 5.32 5.49
C TRP A 43 -10.74 6.63 5.26
N LYS A 44 -9.80 6.62 4.31
CA LYS A 44 -9.01 7.79 3.92
C LYS A 44 -9.12 8.04 2.43
N GLU A 45 -9.31 9.31 2.06
CA GLU A 45 -9.30 9.72 0.66
C GLU A 45 -7.87 9.80 0.12
N VAL A 46 -7.68 9.25 -1.08
CA VAL A 46 -6.44 9.27 -1.87
C VAL A 46 -6.77 9.49 -3.34
N THR A 47 -5.78 9.82 -4.16
CA THR A 47 -5.96 10.01 -5.61
C THR A 47 -5.68 8.72 -6.37
N GLY A 48 -6.64 8.26 -7.18
CA GLY A 48 -6.46 7.12 -8.07
C GLY A 48 -5.39 7.37 -9.12
N TRP A 49 -4.53 6.37 -9.34
CA TRP A 49 -3.33 6.49 -10.19
C TRP A 49 -2.33 7.57 -9.72
N GLY A 50 -2.40 7.98 -8.44
CA GLY A 50 -1.41 8.80 -7.76
C GLY A 50 -0.41 7.98 -6.94
N ASP A 51 0.48 8.68 -6.22
CA ASP A 51 1.47 8.10 -5.30
C ASP A 51 2.27 6.94 -5.91
N ILE A 52 2.96 7.26 -7.02
CA ILE A 52 3.80 6.32 -7.77
C ILE A 52 4.87 5.77 -6.85
N THR A 53 4.89 4.45 -6.70
CA THR A 53 5.98 3.71 -6.08
C THR A 53 6.72 2.88 -7.12
N THR A 54 7.97 2.52 -6.82
CA THR A 54 8.78 1.64 -7.65
C THR A 54 8.96 0.30 -6.93
N LEU A 55 8.61 -0.79 -7.62
CA LEU A 55 8.64 -2.14 -7.09
C LEU A 55 9.53 -3.04 -7.95
N THR A 56 10.11 -4.06 -7.33
CA THR A 56 10.79 -5.16 -8.02
C THR A 56 10.18 -6.46 -7.55
N LEU A 57 9.70 -7.30 -8.48
CA LEU A 57 9.26 -8.66 -8.18
C LEU A 57 10.30 -9.64 -8.71
N SER A 58 10.71 -10.59 -7.87
CA SER A 58 11.71 -11.60 -8.21
C SER A 58 11.34 -12.92 -7.56
N LEU A 59 11.44 -13.99 -8.33
CA LEU A 59 11.36 -15.37 -7.84
C LEU A 59 12.52 -16.18 -8.44
N PRO A 60 13.08 -17.15 -7.71
CA PRO A 60 14.01 -18.11 -8.29
C PRO A 60 13.37 -18.79 -9.51
N GLY A 61 14.11 -18.89 -10.63
CA GLY A 61 13.63 -19.57 -11.84
C GLY A 61 12.65 -18.76 -12.71
N ALA A 62 12.38 -17.48 -12.40
CA ALA A 62 11.52 -16.62 -13.21
C ALA A 62 12.21 -15.27 -13.55
N PRO A 63 11.84 -14.60 -14.66
CA PRO A 63 12.36 -13.28 -15.00
C PRO A 63 12.02 -12.23 -13.94
N THR A 64 13.01 -11.45 -13.51
CA THR A 64 12.78 -10.37 -12.54
C THR A 64 12.06 -9.18 -13.19
N LEU A 65 10.91 -8.77 -12.63
CA LEU A 65 10.25 -7.51 -12.99
C LEU A 65 10.90 -6.35 -12.24
N ARG A 66 11.95 -5.76 -12.81
CA ARG A 66 12.76 -4.72 -12.15
C ARG A 66 12.14 -3.32 -12.23
N ARG A 67 12.13 -2.61 -11.09
CA ARG A 67 11.82 -1.16 -11.00
C ARG A 67 10.55 -0.74 -11.74
N ARG A 68 9.50 -1.55 -11.62
CA ARG A 68 8.18 -1.30 -12.20
C ARG A 68 7.45 -0.24 -11.38
N TRP A 69 6.79 0.69 -12.06
CA TRP A 69 5.97 1.70 -11.40
C TRP A 69 4.59 1.15 -11.08
N ALA A 70 4.10 1.45 -9.88
CA ALA A 70 2.78 1.09 -9.43
C ALA A 70 2.14 2.26 -8.70
N SER A 71 0.85 2.45 -8.92
CA SER A 71 0.05 3.51 -8.29
C SER A 71 -1.15 2.90 -7.60
N LEU A 72 -1.70 3.61 -6.60
CA LEU A 72 -2.91 3.16 -5.92
C LEU A 72 -4.09 3.14 -6.90
N ILE A 73 -4.88 2.08 -6.88
CA ILE A 73 -6.12 1.97 -7.66
C ILE A 73 -7.30 1.51 -6.80
N GLY A 74 -8.52 1.75 -7.28
CA GLY A 74 -9.72 1.20 -6.68
C GLY A 74 -9.87 -0.28 -7.04
N ALA A 75 -10.15 -1.10 -6.03
CA ALA A 75 -10.47 -2.52 -6.17
C ALA A 75 -11.49 -2.95 -5.09
N PRO A 76 -12.31 -3.99 -5.33
CA PRO A 76 -13.25 -4.51 -4.33
C PRO A 76 -12.58 -4.90 -3.01
N ASP A 77 -11.34 -5.38 -3.06
CA ASP A 77 -10.48 -5.74 -1.92
C ASP A 77 -10.47 -4.65 -0.85
N LEU A 78 -10.44 -3.37 -1.24
CA LEU A 78 -10.40 -2.23 -0.33
C LEU A 78 -11.62 -2.18 0.60
N GLN A 79 -12.77 -2.70 0.15
CA GLN A 79 -14.02 -2.75 0.91
C GLN A 79 -14.23 -4.09 1.60
N LEU A 80 -13.80 -5.19 0.97
CA LEU A 80 -14.10 -6.54 1.43
C LEU A 80 -13.09 -7.04 2.48
N PHE A 81 -11.80 -6.82 2.26
CA PHE A 81 -10.74 -7.39 3.11
C PHE A 81 -10.66 -6.82 4.53
N PRO A 82 -10.95 -5.53 4.80
CA PRO A 82 -10.88 -4.99 6.15
C PRO A 82 -11.69 -5.79 7.18
N ALA A 83 -12.97 -6.04 6.87
CA ALA A 83 -13.87 -6.75 7.77
C ALA A 83 -13.60 -8.25 7.77
N HIS A 84 -13.39 -8.83 6.57
CA HIS A 84 -13.21 -10.28 6.43
C HIS A 84 -11.93 -10.79 7.10
N PHE A 85 -10.80 -10.10 6.93
CA PHE A 85 -9.52 -10.49 7.52
C PHE A 85 -9.18 -9.74 8.83
N ASN A 86 -10.10 -8.92 9.35
CA ASN A 86 -9.85 -8.00 10.47
C ASN A 86 -8.57 -7.16 10.25
N ALA A 87 -8.34 -6.73 9.00
CA ALA A 87 -7.13 -6.04 8.59
C ALA A 87 -7.21 -4.55 8.96
N ARG A 88 -6.17 -4.04 9.64
CA ARG A 88 -6.13 -2.62 10.04
C ARG A 88 -5.96 -1.67 8.84
N SER A 89 -5.33 -2.13 7.76
CA SER A 89 -5.12 -1.37 6.53
C SER A 89 -5.19 -2.29 5.31
N VAL A 90 -5.72 -1.79 4.20
CA VAL A 90 -5.74 -2.50 2.91
C VAL A 90 -5.42 -1.53 1.79
N SER A 91 -4.53 -1.92 0.89
CA SER A 91 -4.19 -1.14 -0.31
C SER A 91 -4.09 -2.02 -1.53
N PHE A 92 -4.46 -1.47 -2.69
CA PHE A 92 -4.34 -2.12 -3.97
C PHE A 92 -3.57 -1.22 -4.94
N ARG A 93 -2.58 -1.79 -5.63
CA ARG A 93 -1.78 -1.07 -6.62
C ARG A 93 -1.81 -1.76 -7.97
N ALA A 94 -1.75 -0.96 -9.02
CA ALA A 94 -1.53 -1.44 -10.37
C ALA A 94 -0.43 -0.66 -11.07
N GLY A 95 0.33 -1.36 -11.90
CA GLY A 95 1.34 -0.80 -12.77
C GLY A 95 0.92 -0.74 -14.23
N LEU A 96 1.67 0.05 -14.99
CA LEU A 96 1.78 -0.10 -16.44
C LEU A 96 3.23 -0.48 -16.70
N ASP A 97 3.48 -1.30 -17.73
CA ASP A 97 4.84 -1.79 -17.99
C ASP A 97 5.79 -0.67 -18.42
N LEU A 98 5.36 0.13 -19.39
CA LEU A 98 6.12 1.26 -19.86
C LEU A 98 5.99 2.44 -18.90
N LYS A 99 7.11 2.92 -18.36
CA LYS A 99 7.17 4.15 -17.55
C LYS A 99 6.64 5.36 -18.30
N LEU A 100 6.82 5.41 -19.63
CA LEU A 100 6.24 6.45 -20.47
C LEU A 100 4.70 6.45 -20.39
N MET A 101 4.06 5.28 -20.46
CA MET A 101 2.60 5.16 -20.33
C MET A 101 2.15 5.52 -18.91
N HIS A 102 2.86 5.05 -17.89
CA HIS A 102 2.50 5.32 -16.50
C HIS A 102 2.67 6.81 -16.15
N GLY A 103 3.79 7.42 -16.55
CA GLY A 103 4.06 8.84 -16.39
C GLY A 103 3.09 9.70 -17.20
N GLY A 104 2.82 9.31 -18.45
CA GLY A 104 1.83 9.97 -19.30
C GLY A 104 0.43 9.95 -18.69
N LEU A 105 -0.01 8.81 -18.14
CA LEU A 105 -1.29 8.72 -17.42
C LEU A 105 -1.30 9.61 -16.17
N SER A 106 -0.21 9.63 -15.39
CA SER A 106 -0.08 10.49 -14.22
C SER A 106 -0.19 11.98 -14.59
N LEU A 107 0.44 12.41 -15.69
CA LEU A 107 0.32 13.78 -16.22
C LEU A 107 -1.11 14.08 -16.67
N LEU A 108 -1.72 13.19 -17.48
CA LEU A 108 -3.11 13.35 -17.94
C LEU A 108 -4.10 13.35 -16.77
N SER A 109 -3.76 12.76 -15.63
CA SER A 109 -4.61 12.74 -14.44
C SER A 109 -4.66 14.08 -13.68
N GLN A 110 -3.70 14.99 -13.89
CA GLN A 110 -3.62 16.24 -13.10
C GLN A 110 -4.83 17.16 -13.31
N PRO A 111 -5.34 17.41 -14.54
CA PRO A 111 -6.57 18.18 -14.73
C PRO A 111 -7.79 17.57 -14.02
N VAL A 112 -7.87 16.24 -13.92
CA VAL A 112 -8.94 15.57 -13.15
C VAL A 112 -8.74 15.79 -11.65
N ARG A 113 -7.50 15.67 -11.17
CA ARG A 113 -7.13 15.92 -9.77
C ARG A 113 -7.43 17.36 -9.34
N TRP A 114 -7.20 18.33 -10.22
CA TRP A 114 -7.51 19.75 -9.99
C TRP A 114 -8.97 20.10 -10.27
N LYS A 115 -9.81 19.11 -10.59
CA LYS A 115 -11.25 19.26 -10.88
C LYS A 115 -11.55 20.13 -12.11
N TRP A 116 -10.60 20.30 -13.02
CA TRP A 116 -10.81 20.96 -14.32
C TRP A 116 -11.52 20.05 -15.32
N LEU A 117 -11.31 18.73 -15.20
CA LEU A 117 -12.01 17.72 -15.96
C LEU A 117 -12.68 16.71 -15.02
N PRO A 118 -13.89 16.21 -15.31
CA PRO A 118 -14.56 15.25 -14.45
C PRO A 118 -14.00 13.81 -14.59
N SER A 119 -13.36 13.47 -15.72
CA SER A 119 -12.82 12.13 -16.00
C SER A 119 -11.93 12.09 -17.23
N LEU A 120 -11.03 11.10 -17.30
CA LEU A 120 -10.38 10.69 -18.53
C LEU A 120 -11.13 9.59 -19.29
N ALA A 121 -12.22 9.04 -18.74
CA ALA A 121 -12.98 7.96 -19.37
C ALA A 121 -13.39 8.21 -20.85
N PRO A 122 -13.79 9.44 -21.26
CA PRO A 122 -14.08 9.72 -22.67
C PRO A 122 -12.88 9.50 -23.60
N LEU A 123 -11.65 9.66 -23.09
CA LEU A 123 -10.42 9.45 -23.83
C LEU A 123 -10.01 7.97 -23.93
N ALA A 124 -10.79 7.03 -23.39
CA ALA A 124 -10.40 5.62 -23.37
C ALA A 124 -10.16 5.03 -24.75
N ARG A 125 -10.90 5.44 -25.79
CA ARG A 125 -10.68 4.99 -27.18
C ARG A 125 -9.35 5.53 -27.75
N PRO A 126 -9.09 6.85 -27.73
CA PRO A 126 -7.77 7.40 -28.08
C PRO A 126 -6.63 6.77 -27.28
N LEU A 127 -6.79 6.62 -25.96
CA LEU A 127 -5.77 6.01 -25.10
C LEU A 127 -5.51 4.55 -25.46
N LYS A 128 -6.55 3.79 -25.81
CA LYS A 128 -6.38 2.43 -26.33
C LYS A 128 -5.59 2.43 -27.62
N TRP A 129 -5.94 3.30 -28.57
CA TRP A 129 -5.22 3.41 -29.83
C TRP A 129 -3.73 3.69 -29.62
N VAL A 130 -3.38 4.60 -28.69
CA VAL A 130 -1.97 4.85 -28.30
C VAL A 130 -1.36 3.60 -27.66
N ALA A 131 -2.05 2.95 -26.73
CA ALA A 131 -1.56 1.77 -26.04
C ALA A 131 -1.33 0.57 -26.97
N ASP A 132 -2.14 0.40 -28.01
CA ASP A 132 -1.99 -0.63 -29.04
C ASP A 132 -0.74 -0.35 -29.89
N ARG A 133 -0.45 0.92 -30.20
CA ARG A 133 0.80 1.29 -30.92
C ARG A 133 2.05 1.12 -30.08
N LEU A 134 1.91 1.21 -28.76
CA LEU A 134 3.00 0.98 -27.84
C LEU A 134 3.17 -0.49 -27.46
N GLU A 135 2.24 -1.38 -27.81
CA GLU A 135 2.23 -2.80 -27.45
C GLU A 135 3.55 -3.55 -27.78
N PRO A 136 4.19 -3.37 -28.94
CA PRO A 136 5.42 -4.09 -29.28
C PRO A 136 6.59 -3.79 -28.31
N PHE A 137 6.54 -2.61 -27.67
CA PHE A 137 7.54 -2.15 -26.72
C PHE A 137 7.23 -2.71 -25.32
N GLY A 138 8.22 -3.21 -24.61
CA GLY A 138 8.05 -3.80 -23.28
C GLY A 138 7.98 -5.33 -23.31
N SER A 139 7.55 -5.91 -22.19
CA SER A 139 7.60 -7.35 -21.96
C SER A 139 6.22 -8.01 -22.11
N SER A 140 6.20 -9.31 -22.39
CA SER A 140 5.00 -10.15 -22.17
C SER A 140 4.90 -10.64 -20.72
N THR A 141 5.96 -10.46 -19.92
CA THR A 141 6.00 -10.87 -18.52
C THR A 141 5.18 -9.93 -17.64
N GLY A 142 4.24 -10.50 -16.91
CA GLY A 142 3.50 -9.84 -15.85
C GLY A 142 3.85 -10.41 -14.49
N GLY A 143 3.33 -9.77 -13.43
CA GLY A 143 3.43 -10.32 -12.10
C GLY A 143 2.38 -9.76 -11.16
N MET A 144 2.13 -10.50 -10.10
CA MET A 144 1.26 -10.12 -9.01
C MET A 144 1.96 -10.39 -7.69
N ARG A 145 1.72 -9.57 -6.68
CA ARG A 145 2.17 -9.82 -5.30
C ARG A 145 1.04 -9.50 -4.35
N VAL A 146 0.81 -10.40 -3.40
CA VAL A 146 0.03 -10.11 -2.20
C VAL A 146 0.99 -10.13 -1.02
N SER A 147 1.15 -8.98 -0.36
CA SER A 147 1.97 -8.82 0.83
C SER A 147 1.07 -8.64 2.03
N VAL A 148 1.33 -9.41 3.09
CA VAL A 148 0.60 -9.28 4.35
C VAL A 148 1.60 -9.06 5.48
N THR A 149 1.46 -7.95 6.19
CA THR A 149 2.34 -7.57 7.30
C THR A 149 1.55 -7.50 8.60
N GLY A 150 2.13 -7.97 9.69
CA GLY A 150 1.47 -8.02 10.98
C GLY A 150 2.29 -8.79 12.02
N LEU A 151 1.63 -9.46 12.95
CA LEU A 151 2.26 -10.20 14.05
C LEU A 151 2.05 -11.71 13.90
N ASN A 152 3.11 -12.49 14.09
CA ASN A 152 3.01 -13.94 14.20
C ASN A 152 2.42 -14.36 15.58
N ALA A 153 2.24 -15.68 15.80
CA ALA A 153 1.72 -16.23 17.06
C ALA A 153 2.64 -15.99 18.29
N ARG A 154 3.89 -15.58 18.07
CA ARG A 154 4.84 -15.18 19.12
C ARG A 154 4.83 -13.66 19.34
N ARG A 155 3.90 -12.95 18.70
CA ARG A 155 3.78 -11.49 18.67
C ARG A 155 4.99 -10.76 18.08
N GLU A 156 5.74 -11.43 17.22
CA GLU A 156 6.87 -10.83 16.49
C GLU A 156 6.40 -10.28 15.15
N PRO A 157 6.89 -9.10 14.73
CA PRO A 157 6.46 -8.49 13.49
C PRO A 157 7.10 -9.17 12.28
N ILE A 158 6.25 -9.61 11.35
CA ILE A 158 6.62 -10.33 10.13
C ILE A 158 5.92 -9.75 8.90
N ALA A 159 6.53 -9.95 7.74
CA ALA A 159 5.91 -9.74 6.44
C ALA A 159 5.95 -11.05 5.64
N ARG A 160 4.81 -11.43 5.06
CA ARG A 160 4.68 -12.58 4.15
C ARG A 160 4.27 -12.08 2.79
N ASP A 161 5.02 -12.45 1.77
CA ASP A 161 4.70 -12.13 0.38
C ASP A 161 4.43 -13.42 -0.37
N TRP A 162 3.26 -13.51 -1.01
CA TRP A 162 3.03 -14.45 -2.11
C TRP A 162 3.19 -13.70 -3.43
N THR A 163 4.08 -14.20 -4.29
CA THR A 163 4.39 -13.59 -5.58
C THR A 163 4.06 -14.58 -6.69
N LEU A 164 3.55 -14.04 -7.79
CA LEU A 164 3.27 -14.76 -9.02
C LEU A 164 3.95 -14.00 -10.16
N ILE A 165 4.73 -14.68 -10.99
CA ILE A 165 5.31 -14.16 -12.23
C ILE A 165 4.75 -15.00 -13.37
N VAL A 166 4.20 -14.33 -14.38
CA VAL A 166 3.58 -14.96 -15.55
C VAL A 166 4.28 -14.55 -16.82
N GLU A 167 4.54 -15.51 -17.69
CA GLU A 167 5.29 -15.35 -18.94
C GLU A 167 4.44 -15.74 -20.15
N GLY A 168 5.03 -15.65 -21.35
CA GLY A 168 4.43 -16.21 -22.56
C GLY A 168 3.12 -15.59 -23.04
N GLY A 169 2.63 -14.53 -22.38
CA GLY A 169 1.36 -13.90 -22.71
C GLY A 169 0.16 -14.48 -21.97
N ASP A 170 0.36 -15.38 -20.99
CA ASP A 170 -0.73 -16.02 -20.23
C ASP A 170 -1.36 -15.11 -19.16
N GLY A 171 -0.82 -13.90 -18.97
CA GLY A 171 -1.31 -12.94 -17.97
C GLY A 171 -2.83 -12.66 -18.02
N PRO A 172 -3.48 -12.52 -19.19
CA PRO A 172 -4.93 -12.35 -19.29
C PRO A 172 -5.76 -13.53 -18.79
N ALA A 173 -5.18 -14.74 -18.68
CA ALA A 173 -5.88 -15.91 -18.19
C ALA A 173 -5.91 -15.98 -16.65
N ILE A 174 -5.01 -15.28 -15.94
CA ILE A 174 -4.91 -15.30 -14.48
C ILE A 174 -6.23 -14.94 -13.78
N PRO A 175 -6.98 -13.88 -14.17
CA PRO A 175 -8.24 -13.54 -13.52
C PRO A 175 -9.37 -14.57 -13.72
N ALA A 176 -9.22 -15.50 -14.67
CA ALA A 176 -10.19 -16.57 -14.90
C ALA A 176 -9.99 -17.79 -13.99
N ILE A 177 -8.82 -17.92 -13.33
CA ILE A 177 -8.50 -19.05 -12.45
C ILE A 177 -9.51 -19.21 -11.30
N PRO A 178 -9.87 -18.14 -10.53
CA PRO A 178 -10.87 -18.29 -9.48
C PRO A 178 -12.21 -18.82 -10.01
N ALA A 179 -12.68 -18.32 -11.16
CA ALA A 179 -13.93 -18.76 -11.76
C ALA A 179 -13.90 -20.24 -12.16
N GLU A 180 -12.79 -20.71 -12.74
CA GLU A 180 -12.61 -22.13 -13.08
C GLU A 180 -12.71 -23.03 -11.84
N ILE A 181 -12.01 -22.66 -10.76
CA ILE A 181 -12.04 -23.41 -9.50
C ILE A 181 -13.47 -23.46 -8.93
N LEU A 182 -14.14 -22.32 -8.84
CA LEU A 182 -15.50 -22.24 -8.31
C LEU A 182 -16.49 -23.03 -9.16
N CYS A 183 -16.38 -22.99 -10.50
CA CYS A 183 -17.25 -23.78 -11.38
C CYS A 183 -17.14 -25.28 -11.08
N ARG A 184 -15.93 -25.79 -10.83
CA ARG A 184 -15.73 -27.19 -10.45
C ARG A 184 -16.36 -27.52 -9.10
N LYS A 185 -16.10 -26.69 -8.07
CA LYS A 185 -16.63 -26.91 -6.71
C LYS A 185 -18.16 -26.75 -6.64
N ILE A 186 -18.75 -25.88 -7.45
CA ILE A 186 -20.21 -25.77 -7.58
C ILE A 186 -20.77 -27.03 -8.24
N ALA A 187 -20.16 -27.52 -9.30
CA ALA A 187 -20.61 -28.73 -10.00
C ALA A 187 -20.51 -29.99 -9.12
N SER A 188 -19.53 -30.06 -8.21
CA SER A 188 -19.39 -31.16 -7.23
C SER A 188 -20.24 -30.98 -5.95
N GLY A 189 -20.93 -29.84 -5.79
CA GLY A 189 -21.75 -29.56 -4.60
C GLY A 189 -20.95 -29.19 -3.34
N GLU A 190 -19.67 -28.84 -3.48
CA GLU A 190 -18.79 -28.42 -2.37
C GLU A 190 -19.04 -26.98 -1.89
N ILE A 191 -19.71 -26.17 -2.71
CA ILE A 191 -20.01 -24.76 -2.38
C ILE A 191 -21.47 -24.60 -2.01
N ALA A 192 -21.71 -23.99 -0.85
CA ALA A 192 -23.06 -23.66 -0.39
C ALA A 192 -23.77 -22.69 -1.36
N PRO A 193 -25.06 -22.91 -1.68
CA PRO A 193 -25.84 -21.98 -2.50
C PRO A 193 -25.94 -20.57 -1.88
N GLY A 194 -26.05 -19.55 -2.73
CA GLY A 194 -26.32 -18.16 -2.33
C GLY A 194 -25.29 -17.16 -2.86
N ALA A 195 -25.76 -15.96 -3.23
CA ALA A 195 -24.92 -14.89 -3.77
C ALA A 195 -24.06 -14.25 -2.67
N ARG A 196 -22.73 -14.28 -2.85
CA ARG A 196 -21.76 -13.65 -1.94
C ARG A 196 -20.44 -13.34 -2.66
N PRO A 197 -19.60 -12.44 -2.12
CA PRO A 197 -18.22 -12.28 -2.60
C PRO A 197 -17.44 -13.58 -2.47
N CYS A 198 -16.60 -13.89 -3.47
CA CYS A 198 -15.66 -15.02 -3.40
C CYS A 198 -14.48 -14.67 -2.49
N LEU A 199 -14.68 -14.80 -1.18
CA LEU A 199 -13.65 -14.60 -0.15
C LEU A 199 -13.40 -15.94 0.53
N ASP A 200 -12.17 -16.42 0.46
CA ASP A 200 -11.75 -17.69 1.11
C ASP A 200 -12.54 -18.94 0.67
N GLU A 201 -13.09 -18.94 -0.55
CA GLU A 201 -13.85 -20.08 -1.11
C GLU A 201 -12.94 -21.21 -1.67
N PHE A 202 -11.65 -20.91 -1.85
CA PHE A 202 -10.63 -21.86 -2.27
C PHE A 202 -9.29 -21.50 -1.65
N THR A 203 -8.48 -22.53 -1.44
CA THR A 203 -7.16 -22.44 -0.84
C THR A 203 -6.13 -21.93 -1.84
N LEU A 204 -5.00 -21.47 -1.33
CA LEU A 204 -3.87 -21.10 -2.18
C LEU A 204 -3.35 -22.29 -3.00
N ASP A 205 -3.32 -23.48 -2.42
CA ASP A 205 -2.85 -24.70 -3.11
C ASP A 205 -3.77 -25.05 -4.29
N GLU A 206 -5.10 -24.91 -4.13
CA GLU A 206 -6.05 -25.05 -5.25
C GLU A 206 -5.78 -24.03 -6.35
N ALA A 207 -5.45 -22.78 -5.98
CA ALA A 207 -5.10 -21.73 -6.93
C ALA A 207 -3.80 -22.04 -7.69
N GLU A 208 -2.74 -22.43 -6.98
CA GLU A 208 -1.44 -22.78 -7.57
C GLU A 208 -1.53 -24.03 -8.45
N HIS A 209 -2.32 -25.02 -8.05
CA HIS A 209 -2.60 -26.18 -8.89
C HIS A 209 -3.30 -25.79 -10.20
N ALA A 210 -4.35 -24.97 -10.12
CA ALA A 210 -5.06 -24.49 -11.30
C ALA A 210 -4.21 -23.58 -12.20
N LEU A 211 -3.24 -22.85 -11.62
CA LEU A 211 -2.26 -22.05 -12.35
C LEU A 211 -1.22 -22.89 -13.10
N GLY A 212 -0.99 -24.15 -12.70
CA GLY A 212 0.04 -25.03 -13.28
C GLY A 212 -0.12 -25.31 -14.79
N ARG A 213 -1.28 -25.01 -15.37
CA ARG A 213 -1.53 -25.09 -16.83
C ARG A 213 -1.03 -23.87 -17.61
N LEU A 214 -0.59 -22.81 -16.93
CA LEU A 214 -0.08 -21.57 -17.49
C LEU A 214 1.44 -21.47 -17.26
N ARG A 215 2.12 -20.61 -18.02
CA ARG A 215 3.54 -20.29 -17.81
C ARG A 215 3.72 -19.37 -16.61
N VAL A 216 3.49 -19.91 -15.43
CA VAL A 216 3.47 -19.19 -14.16
C VAL A 216 4.47 -19.80 -13.19
N THR A 217 5.23 -18.93 -12.53
CA THR A 217 6.05 -19.28 -11.37
C THR A 217 5.48 -18.55 -10.16
N THR A 218 5.14 -19.30 -9.11
CA THR A 218 4.73 -18.74 -7.82
C THR A 218 5.80 -18.93 -6.76
N GLY A 219 5.71 -18.17 -5.68
CA GLY A 219 6.58 -18.36 -4.54
C GLY A 219 6.15 -17.55 -3.33
N GLN A 220 6.41 -18.12 -2.17
CA GLN A 220 6.18 -17.48 -0.88
C GLN A 220 7.51 -17.08 -0.26
N THR A 221 7.51 -15.91 0.38
CA THR A 221 8.63 -15.50 1.24
C THR A 221 8.06 -15.00 2.56
N GLU A 222 8.76 -15.34 3.65
CA GLU A 222 8.52 -14.77 4.96
C GLU A 222 9.81 -14.07 5.40
N ARG A 223 9.66 -12.88 5.95
CA ARG A 223 10.80 -12.12 6.48
C ARG A 223 10.41 -11.40 7.77
N PRO A 224 11.35 -11.28 8.73
CA PRO A 224 11.19 -10.37 9.85
C PRO A 224 10.93 -8.94 9.37
N ALA A 225 10.03 -8.23 10.04
CA ALA A 225 9.66 -6.86 9.72
C ALA A 225 9.71 -5.98 10.99
N PRO A 226 10.89 -5.80 11.62
CA PRO A 226 11.01 -5.10 12.88
C PRO A 226 10.45 -3.68 12.82
N PHE A 227 9.81 -3.25 13.92
CA PHE A 227 9.38 -1.86 14.09
C PHE A 227 10.59 -0.93 14.11
N LEU A 228 10.44 0.32 13.66
CA LEU A 228 11.53 1.29 13.65
C LEU A 228 12.23 1.39 15.00
N PHE A 229 11.45 1.51 16.07
CA PHE A 229 11.99 1.71 17.42
C PHE A 229 12.58 0.45 18.02
N THR A 230 12.19 -0.75 17.56
CA THR A 230 12.92 -1.97 17.92
C THR A 230 14.32 -1.98 17.29
N THR A 231 14.45 -1.51 16.05
CA THR A 231 15.76 -1.36 15.38
C THR A 231 16.61 -0.28 16.05
N ILE A 232 16.04 0.88 16.40
CA ILE A 232 16.78 1.99 17.00
C ILE A 232 17.27 1.65 18.41
N LEU A 233 16.37 1.15 19.28
CA LEU A 233 16.65 0.98 20.71
C LEU A 233 17.20 -0.41 21.07
N GLY A 234 17.02 -1.41 20.20
CA GLY A 234 17.41 -2.79 20.51
C GLY A 234 16.70 -3.30 21.76
N ASP A 235 17.44 -3.96 22.67
CA ASP A 235 16.89 -4.50 23.90
C ASP A 235 16.34 -3.43 24.87
N GLN A 236 16.76 -2.17 24.73
CA GLN A 236 16.19 -1.07 25.53
C GLN A 236 14.70 -0.86 25.23
N PHE A 237 14.22 -1.23 24.04
CA PHE A 237 12.80 -1.17 23.69
C PHE A 237 11.94 -2.02 24.66
N LYS A 238 12.44 -3.18 25.08
CA LYS A 238 11.74 -4.10 25.98
C LYS A 238 11.57 -3.54 27.39
N ARG A 239 12.37 -2.53 27.77
CA ARG A 239 12.30 -1.84 29.07
C ARG A 239 11.27 -0.72 29.09
N LEU A 240 10.75 -0.29 27.94
CA LEU A 240 9.73 0.75 27.87
C LEU A 240 8.41 0.27 28.49
N PRO A 241 7.61 1.15 29.10
CA PRO A 241 6.28 0.78 29.56
C PRO A 241 5.42 0.18 28.43
N PRO A 242 4.56 -0.82 28.70
CA PRO A 242 3.78 -1.49 27.67
C PRO A 242 2.98 -0.57 26.73
N PRO A 243 2.35 0.53 27.20
CA PRO A 243 1.65 1.47 26.31
C PRO A 243 2.59 2.14 25.28
N ILE A 244 3.84 2.40 25.65
CA ILE A 244 4.84 3.01 24.76
C ILE A 244 5.31 2.00 23.73
N GLN A 245 5.54 0.74 24.14
CA GLN A 245 5.84 -0.33 23.18
C GLN A 245 4.71 -0.48 22.15
N GLN A 246 3.45 -0.44 22.60
CA GLN A 246 2.28 -0.54 21.71
C GLN A 246 2.15 0.66 20.77
N LEU A 247 2.45 1.88 21.24
CA LEU A 247 2.47 3.10 20.45
C LEU A 247 3.43 2.97 19.26
N HIS A 248 4.63 2.42 19.52
CA HIS A 248 5.70 2.25 18.55
C HIS A 248 5.65 0.94 17.76
N ALA A 249 4.65 0.09 17.99
CA ALA A 249 4.39 -1.12 17.21
C ALA A 249 3.73 -0.77 15.86
N VAL A 250 4.48 -0.11 14.97
CA VAL A 250 3.98 0.42 13.68
C VAL A 250 4.49 -0.44 12.52
N SER A 251 3.72 -1.45 12.14
CA SER A 251 4.03 -2.32 10.98
C SER A 251 3.76 -1.64 9.63
N HIS A 252 2.65 -0.89 9.55
CA HIS A 252 2.24 -0.16 8.34
C HIS A 252 1.67 1.21 8.71
N ALA A 253 0.52 1.27 9.38
CA ALA A 253 -0.07 2.53 9.79
C ALA A 253 -0.83 2.39 11.12
N ARG A 254 -0.67 3.39 11.99
CA ARG A 254 -1.34 3.47 13.29
C ARG A 254 -1.91 4.86 13.48
N ARG A 255 -3.02 4.93 14.19
CA ARG A 255 -3.64 6.18 14.61
C ARG A 255 -3.99 6.09 16.08
N TRP A 256 -3.70 7.17 16.79
CA TRP A 256 -3.97 7.35 18.20
C TRP A 256 -4.66 8.68 18.43
N THR A 257 -5.55 8.72 19.42
CA THR A 257 -6.28 9.93 19.81
C THR A 257 -6.24 10.10 21.32
N GLY A 258 -6.24 11.34 21.81
CA GLY A 258 -6.24 11.63 23.23
C GLY A 258 -6.36 13.12 23.53
N ARG A 259 -5.94 13.53 24.72
CA ARG A 259 -5.83 14.92 25.16
C ARG A 259 -4.39 15.25 25.53
N ALA A 260 -3.97 16.49 25.32
CA ALA A 260 -2.61 16.95 25.61
C ALA A 260 -2.63 18.35 26.25
N SER A 261 -1.65 18.63 27.10
CA SER A 261 -1.35 19.99 27.54
C SER A 261 -0.11 20.49 26.81
N VAL A 262 -0.23 21.65 26.16
CA VAL A 262 0.83 22.29 25.37
C VAL A 262 1.36 23.48 26.16
N VAL A 263 2.65 23.42 26.52
CA VAL A 263 3.38 24.54 27.13
C VAL A 263 4.33 25.12 26.09
N ARG A 264 4.44 26.45 26.05
CA ARG A 264 5.36 27.17 25.16
C ARG A 264 6.27 28.08 25.96
N GLY A 265 7.44 28.36 25.40
CA GLY A 265 8.24 29.51 25.84
C GLY A 265 7.47 30.82 25.66
N THR A 266 7.78 31.78 26.51
CA THR A 266 7.14 33.11 26.52
C THR A 266 7.90 34.14 25.66
N SER A 267 9.14 33.84 25.25
CA SER A 267 9.99 34.76 24.49
C SER A 267 9.54 34.93 23.03
N LEU A 268 9.82 36.09 22.43
CA LEU A 268 9.50 36.37 21.03
C LEU A 268 10.13 35.35 20.07
N LEU A 269 11.39 34.96 20.32
CA LEU A 269 12.08 33.93 19.53
C LEU A 269 11.38 32.58 19.59
N SER A 270 10.88 32.17 20.76
CA SER A 270 10.14 30.91 20.91
C SER A 270 8.78 30.95 20.20
N ARG A 271 8.10 32.11 20.20
CA ARG A 271 6.83 32.29 19.48
C ARG A 271 7.03 32.27 17.97
N LEU A 272 8.08 32.92 17.48
CA LEU A 272 8.44 32.93 16.06
C LEU A 272 8.85 31.54 15.57
N ALA A 273 9.70 30.83 16.31
CA ALA A 273 10.10 29.46 16.00
C ALA A 273 8.88 28.51 15.99
N GLY A 274 7.97 28.66 16.96
CA GLY A 274 6.74 27.88 17.01
C GLY A 274 5.78 28.17 15.85
N ALA A 275 5.72 29.42 15.37
CA ALA A 275 4.93 29.79 14.20
C ALA A 275 5.52 29.20 12.90
N ILE A 276 6.84 29.32 12.71
CA ILE A 276 7.54 28.79 11.54
C ILE A 276 7.43 27.26 11.46
N ALA A 277 7.56 26.57 12.60
CA ALA A 277 7.44 25.11 12.66
C ALA A 277 5.98 24.61 12.60
N GLY A 278 4.97 25.50 12.65
CA GLY A 278 3.56 25.13 12.65
C GLY A 278 3.10 24.43 13.94
N PHE A 279 3.80 24.66 15.06
CA PHE A 279 3.44 24.05 16.34
C PHE A 279 2.10 24.61 16.87
N PRO A 280 1.38 23.89 17.75
CA PRO A 280 0.11 24.34 18.33
C PRO A 280 0.29 25.37 19.45
N PRO A 281 -0.63 26.33 19.64
CA PRO A 281 -0.57 27.31 20.73
C PRO A 281 -0.57 26.62 22.10
N ALA A 282 -0.14 27.35 23.14
CA ALA A 282 -0.22 26.84 24.50
C ALA A 282 -1.69 26.67 24.90
N GLY A 283 -1.99 25.61 25.63
CA GLY A 283 -3.35 25.27 26.03
C GLY A 283 -3.40 23.97 26.81
N ASN A 284 -4.38 23.86 27.70
CA ASN A 284 -4.65 22.63 28.42
C ASN A 284 -5.74 21.83 27.71
N ASP A 285 -5.71 20.51 27.90
CA ASP A 285 -6.78 19.62 27.44
C ASP A 285 -7.08 19.70 25.93
N VAL A 286 -6.04 19.91 25.12
CA VAL A 286 -6.12 20.02 23.66
C VAL A 286 -6.32 18.64 23.04
N PRO A 287 -7.34 18.42 22.18
CA PRO A 287 -7.50 17.15 21.50
C PRO A 287 -6.30 16.88 20.58
N VAL A 288 -5.72 15.68 20.70
CA VAL A 288 -4.57 15.26 19.90
C VAL A 288 -4.92 14.04 19.06
N THR A 289 -4.50 14.06 17.80
CA THR A 289 -4.44 12.88 16.93
C THR A 289 -3.01 12.69 16.45
N VAL A 290 -2.48 11.48 16.62
CA VAL A 290 -1.18 11.08 16.10
C VAL A 290 -1.37 9.96 15.10
N SER A 291 -0.97 10.21 13.86
CA SER A 291 -0.97 9.24 12.77
C SER A 291 0.46 8.88 12.41
N MET A 292 0.78 7.60 12.44
CA MET A 292 2.11 7.05 12.14
C MET A 292 1.99 6.17 10.90
N THR A 293 2.90 6.31 9.95
CA THR A 293 2.93 5.49 8.74
C THR A 293 4.36 5.04 8.43
N ARG A 294 4.58 3.74 8.38
CA ARG A 294 5.84 3.10 8.00
C ARG A 294 6.07 3.31 6.50
N ASN A 295 7.27 3.79 6.16
CA ASN A 295 7.71 4.01 4.78
C ASN A 295 9.11 3.40 4.63
N GLY A 296 9.17 2.11 4.29
CA GLY A 296 10.42 1.36 4.31
C GLY A 296 11.03 1.36 5.71
N GLU A 297 12.26 1.85 5.82
CA GLU A 297 12.99 1.93 7.10
C GLU A 297 12.67 3.17 7.93
N ALA A 298 11.85 4.10 7.41
CA ALA A 298 11.44 5.31 8.11
C ALA A 298 9.98 5.24 8.56
N GLU A 299 9.58 6.16 9.43
CA GLU A 299 8.18 6.42 9.75
C GLU A 299 7.85 7.89 9.48
N THR A 300 6.70 8.15 8.86
CA THR A 300 6.10 9.47 8.82
C THR A 300 5.17 9.61 10.02
N TRP A 301 5.35 10.67 10.79
CA TRP A 301 4.49 11.02 11.90
C TRP A 301 3.76 12.31 11.57
N GLN A 302 2.44 12.29 11.59
CA GLN A 302 1.59 13.46 11.50
C GLN A 302 0.88 13.63 12.84
N ARG A 303 1.08 14.80 13.46
CA ARG A 303 0.51 15.13 14.76
C ARG A 303 -0.41 16.32 14.58
N THR A 304 -1.64 16.19 15.05
CA THR A 304 -2.67 17.22 14.99
C THR A 304 -3.11 17.55 16.41
N PHE A 305 -2.94 18.80 16.82
CA PHE A 305 -3.33 19.33 18.12
C PHE A 305 -4.36 20.43 17.89
N GLY A 306 -5.63 20.16 18.21
CA GLY A 306 -6.73 21.02 17.79
C GLY A 306 -6.76 21.17 16.27
N THR A 307 -6.62 22.39 15.77
CA THR A 307 -6.59 22.72 14.33
C THR A 307 -5.19 22.75 13.73
N HIS A 308 -4.13 22.56 14.53
CA HIS A 308 -2.74 22.67 14.10
C HIS A 308 -2.16 21.29 13.79
N THR A 309 -1.70 21.12 12.55
CA THR A 309 -1.08 19.88 12.09
C THR A 309 0.35 20.12 11.66
N PHE A 310 1.26 19.25 12.10
CA PHE A 310 2.64 19.20 11.60
C PHE A 310 3.06 17.76 11.34
N ARG A 311 4.10 17.60 10.51
CA ARG A 311 4.60 16.30 10.07
C ARG A 311 6.12 16.23 10.24
N SER A 312 6.60 15.08 10.67
CA SER A 312 8.02 14.74 10.67
C SER A 312 8.25 13.35 10.07
N GLN A 313 9.51 13.08 9.74
CA GLN A 313 9.98 11.77 9.34
C GLN A 313 11.04 11.29 10.33
N LEU A 314 10.83 10.09 10.88
CA LEU A 314 11.73 9.45 11.82
C LEU A 314 12.47 8.31 11.12
N SER A 315 13.77 8.17 11.38
CA SER A 315 14.59 7.05 10.91
C SER A 315 15.70 6.75 11.92
N ALA A 316 16.38 5.61 11.77
CA ALA A 316 17.61 5.37 12.53
C ALA A 316 18.71 6.38 12.11
N ALA A 317 19.51 6.86 13.06
CA ALA A 317 20.63 7.77 12.82
C ALA A 317 22.00 7.10 12.94
N SER A 318 22.04 5.85 13.42
CA SER A 318 23.24 5.09 13.75
C SER A 318 22.91 3.60 13.68
N PRO A 319 23.89 2.69 13.84
CA PRO A 319 23.65 1.25 13.78
C PRO A 319 22.54 0.79 14.74
N PRO A 320 21.87 -0.34 14.44
CA PRO A 320 20.80 -0.87 15.27
C PRO A 320 21.22 -1.01 16.75
N GLY A 321 20.33 -0.64 17.67
CA GLY A 321 20.57 -0.70 19.12
C GLY A 321 21.36 0.48 19.72
N SER A 322 21.86 1.40 18.90
CA SER A 322 22.57 2.61 19.39
C SER A 322 21.69 3.60 20.15
N GLY A 323 20.37 3.49 20.03
CA GLY A 323 19.41 4.42 20.61
C GLY A 323 19.33 5.78 19.91
N ARG A 324 20.06 5.99 18.80
CA ARG A 324 20.07 7.28 18.09
C ARG A 324 19.06 7.29 16.95
N MET A 325 18.16 8.26 16.99
CA MET A 325 17.10 8.47 16.00
C MET A 325 17.33 9.80 15.29
N ARG A 326 17.04 9.85 13.99
CA ARG A 326 16.95 11.10 13.24
C ARG A 326 15.48 11.48 13.10
N GLU A 327 15.13 12.71 13.45
CA GLU A 327 13.82 13.29 13.15
C GLU A 327 13.98 14.48 12.21
N ARG A 328 13.25 14.45 11.08
CA ARG A 328 13.31 15.47 10.02
C ARG A 328 11.98 16.21 9.89
N PHE A 329 12.04 17.54 9.93
CA PHE A 329 10.95 18.47 9.71
C PHE A 329 11.23 19.29 8.43
N GLY A 330 10.69 18.85 7.30
CA GLY A 330 10.99 19.48 6.01
C GLY A 330 12.49 19.40 5.69
N LEU A 331 13.16 20.57 5.68
CA LEU A 331 14.60 20.70 5.44
C LEU A 331 15.46 20.58 6.72
N LEU A 332 14.85 20.70 7.91
CA LEU A 332 15.56 20.64 9.19
C LEU A 332 15.64 19.19 9.68
N SER A 333 16.79 18.76 10.20
CA SER A 333 16.99 17.41 10.76
C SER A 333 17.68 17.48 12.12
N PHE A 334 17.24 16.63 13.04
CA PHE A 334 17.73 16.52 14.42
C PHE A 334 18.12 15.06 14.69
N THR A 335 19.15 14.81 15.48
CA THR A 335 19.70 13.46 15.78
C THR A 335 20.09 13.30 17.23
#